data_AF-A0A142YFY9-F1
#
_entry.id   AF-A0A142YFY9-F1
#
_cell.length_a   1.000
_cell.length_b   1.000
_cell.length_c   1.000
_cell.angle_alpha   90.00
_cell.angle_beta   90.00
_cell.angle_gamma   90.00
#
_symmetry.space_group_name_H-M   'P 1'
#
loop_
_entity.id
_entity.type
_entity.pdbx_description
1 polymer ?
#
loop_
_entity_poly.entity_id
_entity_poly.type
_entity_poly.pdbx_seq_one_letter_code
_entity_poly.pdbx_strand_id
1 'polypeptide(L)'
;MHDVYDPPTMPEIDWEEPGREPLIVSRGDVVCLVSLCAALFVAGAFFWRSEPILALLAAGAGSLVVMESWLTALAFFHRSPPLGLKARWTVFLAAILPWIVGVAAAVGFLLALFWISDRFLPL
;
A
#
# COMPACT_ATOMS: atom_id res chain seq x y z
N MET A 1 -1.88 50.96 -29.85
CA MET A 1 -0.81 50.18 -30.49
C MET A 1 -0.63 48.97 -29.59
N HIS A 2 -1.17 47.81 -30.01
CA HIS A 2 -1.18 46.57 -29.24
C HIS A 2 -0.02 45.72 -29.79
N ASP A 3 0.92 45.34 -28.92
CA ASP A 3 2.10 44.58 -29.35
C ASP A 3 1.72 43.09 -29.45
N VAL A 4 2.24 42.39 -30.46
CA VAL A 4 1.98 40.95 -30.67
C VAL A 4 2.58 40.10 -29.54
N TYR A 5 3.49 40.69 -28.76
CA TYR A 5 4.05 40.07 -27.55
C TYR A 5 3.29 40.39 -26.26
N ASP A 6 2.17 41.11 -26.33
CA ASP A 6 1.32 41.28 -25.15
C ASP A 6 0.80 39.89 -24.74
N PRO A 7 1.16 39.39 -23.54
CA PRO A 7 0.68 38.10 -23.10
C PRO A 7 -0.85 38.15 -23.02
N PRO A 8 -1.56 37.10 -23.47
CA PRO A 8 -3.01 37.06 -23.37
C PRO A 8 -3.40 37.30 -21.91
N THR A 9 -4.43 38.12 -21.66
CA THR A 9 -4.96 38.33 -20.31
C THR A 9 -5.34 36.96 -19.75
N MET A 10 -4.48 36.41 -18.90
CA MET A 10 -4.76 35.17 -18.19
C MET A 10 -6.05 35.42 -17.43
N PRO A 11 -7.12 34.63 -17.65
CA PRO A 11 -8.23 34.66 -16.71
C PRO A 11 -7.62 34.37 -15.33
N GLU A 12 -7.94 35.22 -14.34
CA GLU A 12 -7.67 34.88 -12.95
C GLU A 12 -8.40 33.57 -12.69
N ILE A 13 -7.66 32.46 -12.76
CA ILE A 13 -8.16 31.17 -12.33
C ILE A 13 -8.25 31.32 -10.83
N ASP A 14 -9.47 31.50 -10.32
CA ASP A 14 -9.79 31.37 -8.91
C ASP A 14 -9.40 29.93 -8.50
N TRP A 15 -8.15 29.78 -8.08
CA TRP A 15 -7.66 28.55 -7.49
C TRP A 15 -8.27 28.45 -6.10
N GLU A 16 -9.45 27.86 -6.02
CA GLU A 16 -9.95 27.34 -4.75
C GLU A 16 -8.96 26.28 -4.26
N GLU A 17 -8.34 26.55 -3.11
CA GLU A 17 -7.47 25.58 -2.44
C GLU A 17 -8.28 24.29 -2.25
N PRO A 18 -7.80 23.13 -2.73
CA PRO A 18 -8.55 21.89 -2.61
C PRO A 18 -8.87 21.65 -1.14
N GLY A 19 -10.16 21.69 -0.81
CA GLY A 19 -10.63 21.53 0.56
C GLY A 19 -10.10 20.23 1.16
N ARG A 20 -9.72 20.26 2.44
CA ARG A 20 -9.37 19.04 3.19
C ARG A 20 -10.61 18.18 3.33
N GLU A 21 -10.84 17.27 2.40
CA GLU A 21 -11.92 16.29 2.50
C GLU A 21 -11.50 15.17 3.47
N PRO A 22 -12.19 15.01 4.62
CA PRO A 22 -11.83 14.00 5.59
C PRO A 22 -12.18 12.61 5.06
N LEU A 23 -11.24 11.65 5.14
CA LEU A 23 -11.53 10.25 4.85
C LEU A 23 -12.59 9.73 5.83
N ILE A 24 -13.74 9.31 5.30
CA ILE A 24 -14.80 8.69 6.10
C ILE A 24 -14.48 7.21 6.26
N VAL A 25 -14.05 6.82 7.46
CA VAL A 25 -13.74 5.43 7.80
C VAL A 25 -14.97 4.79 8.45
N SER A 26 -15.51 3.72 7.86
CA SER A 26 -16.60 2.95 8.47
C SER A 26 -16.09 2.03 9.57
N ARG A 27 -16.93 1.73 10.58
CA ARG A 27 -16.63 0.69 11.59
C ARG A 27 -16.31 -0.66 10.95
N GLY A 28 -16.99 -1.01 9.85
CA GLY A 28 -16.72 -2.26 9.13
C GLY A 28 -15.31 -2.30 8.52
N ASP A 29 -14.78 -1.14 8.15
CA ASP A 29 -13.45 -1.03 7.54
C ASP A 29 -12.36 -1.20 8.60
N VAL A 30 -12.58 -0.63 9.80
CA VAL A 30 -11.70 -0.84 10.96
C VAL A 30 -11.68 -2.32 11.35
N VAL A 31 -12.85 -2.97 11.43
CA VAL A 31 -12.92 -4.41 11.76
C VAL A 31 -12.20 -5.25 10.71
N CYS A 32 -12.39 -4.96 9.42
CA CYS A 32 -11.70 -5.65 8.34
C CYS A 32 -10.19 -5.48 8.44
N LEU A 33 -9.71 -4.25 8.63
CA LEU A 33 -8.28 -3.96 8.76
C LEU A 33 -7.65 -4.67 9.97
N VAL A 34 -8.30 -4.59 11.13
CA VAL A 34 -7.84 -5.29 12.35
C VAL A 34 -7.80 -6.79 12.12
N SER A 35 -8.80 -7.37 11.44
CA SER A 35 -8.82 -8.81 11.15
C SER A 35 -7.69 -9.25 10.22
N LEU A 36 -7.33 -8.43 9.21
CA LEU A 36 -6.22 -8.70 8.30
C LEU A 36 -4.88 -8.62 9.02
N CYS A 37 -4.68 -7.60 9.86
CA CYS A 37 -3.48 -7.49 10.69
C CYS A 37 -3.39 -8.67 11.67
N ALA A 38 -4.48 -9.04 12.33
CA ALA A 38 -4.51 -10.19 13.23
C ALA A 38 -4.15 -11.50 12.51
N ALA A 39 -4.66 -11.71 11.29
CA ALA A 39 -4.30 -12.86 10.47
C ALA A 39 -2.79 -12.89 10.13
N LEU A 40 -2.18 -11.74 9.84
CA LEU A 40 -0.73 -11.64 9.63
C LEU A 40 0.06 -11.98 10.89
N PHE A 41 -0.36 -11.50 12.07
CA PHE A 41 0.28 -11.85 13.33
C PHE A 41 0.17 -13.34 13.65
N VAL A 42 -0.98 -13.96 13.39
CA VAL A 42 -1.17 -15.41 13.53
C VAL A 42 -0.26 -16.17 12.56
N ALA A 43 -0.16 -15.73 11.30
CA ALA A 43 0.76 -16.32 10.33
C ALA A 43 2.22 -16.21 10.81
N GLY A 44 2.63 -15.04 11.30
CA GLY A 44 3.97 -14.82 11.87
C GLY A 44 4.24 -15.68 13.11
N ALA A 45 3.24 -15.94 13.94
CA ALA A 45 3.38 -16.75 15.14
C ALA A 45 3.79 -18.21 14.84
N PHE A 46 3.43 -18.75 13.66
CA PHE A 46 3.90 -20.08 13.24
C PHE A 46 5.42 -20.15 13.05
N PHE A 47 6.05 -19.05 12.63
CA PHE A 47 7.49 -18.94 12.41
C PHE A 47 8.25 -18.39 13.63
N TRP A 48 7.54 -18.16 14.74
CA TRP A 48 8.11 -17.58 15.96
C TRP A 48 9.21 -18.45 16.58
N ARG A 49 9.09 -19.78 16.47
CA ARG A 49 10.06 -20.71 17.07
C ARG A 49 11.39 -20.76 16.32
N SER A 50 11.38 -20.54 15.01
CA SER A 50 12.60 -20.55 14.20
C SER A 50 13.26 -19.18 14.21
N GLU A 51 12.50 -18.13 13.90
CA GLU A 51 13.06 -16.80 13.66
C GLU A 51 12.14 -15.70 14.22
N PRO A 52 12.14 -15.47 15.55
CA PRO A 52 11.17 -14.57 16.20
C PRO A 52 11.35 -13.11 15.77
N ILE A 53 12.58 -12.66 15.56
CA ILE A 53 12.87 -11.29 15.10
C ILE A 53 12.35 -11.09 13.68
N LEU A 54 12.60 -12.05 12.78
CA LEU A 54 12.12 -11.95 11.41
C LEU A 54 10.59 -12.01 11.35
N ALA A 55 9.98 -12.89 12.15
CA ALA A 55 8.52 -12.98 12.26
C ALA A 55 7.89 -11.66 12.74
N LEU A 56 8.50 -11.00 13.75
CA LEU A 56 8.06 -9.68 14.22
C LEU A 56 8.19 -8.60 13.15
N LEU A 57 9.35 -8.52 12.49
CA LEU A 57 9.60 -7.53 11.45
C LEU A 57 8.67 -7.74 10.26
N ALA A 58 8.46 -8.99 9.83
CA ALA A 58 7.56 -9.34 8.74
C ALA A 58 6.09 -9.02 9.08
N ALA A 59 5.64 -9.33 10.31
CA ALA A 59 4.29 -8.98 10.75
C ALA A 59 4.10 -7.46 10.86
N GLY A 60 5.09 -6.74 11.40
CA GLY A 60 5.09 -5.28 11.50
C GLY A 60 5.07 -4.61 10.12
N ALA A 61 6.03 -4.93 9.25
CA ALA A 61 6.08 -4.41 7.88
C ALA A 61 4.82 -4.79 7.08
N GLY A 62 4.36 -6.04 7.18
CA GLY A 62 3.13 -6.51 6.53
C GLY A 62 1.90 -5.73 6.99
N SER A 63 1.79 -5.39 8.28
CA SER A 63 0.68 -4.60 8.80
C SER A 63 0.67 -3.17 8.24
N LEU A 64 1.84 -2.55 8.06
CA LEU A 64 1.97 -1.24 7.43
C LEU A 64 1.55 -1.27 5.97
N VAL A 65 1.98 -2.29 5.23
CA VAL A 65 1.59 -2.51 3.82
C VAL A 65 0.08 -2.68 3.68
N VAL A 66 -0.55 -3.49 4.55
CA VAL A 66 -1.99 -3.69 4.55
C VAL A 66 -2.73 -2.38 4.88
N MET A 67 -2.24 -1.63 5.88
CA MET A 67 -2.82 -0.34 6.26
C MET A 67 -2.74 0.68 5.12
N GLU A 68 -1.57 0.84 4.51
CA GLU A 68 -1.37 1.76 3.38
C GLU A 68 -2.24 1.37 2.17
N SER A 69 -2.27 0.07 1.83
CA SER A 69 -3.09 -0.45 0.73
C SER A 69 -4.58 -0.20 0.98
N TRP A 70 -5.03 -0.33 2.23
CA TRP A 70 -6.41 -0.07 2.62
C TRP A 70 -6.77 1.41 2.59
N LEU A 71 -5.88 2.30 3.06
CA LEU A 71 -6.04 3.75 2.96
C LEU A 71 -6.11 4.21 1.50
N THR A 72 -5.27 3.63 0.64
CA THR A 72 -5.29 3.88 -0.81
C THR A 72 -6.63 3.47 -1.43
N ALA A 73 -7.16 2.30 -1.04
CA ALA A 73 -8.48 1.86 -1.47
C ALA A 73 -9.61 2.77 -0.96
N LEU A 74 -9.55 3.23 0.29
CA LEU A 74 -10.53 4.18 0.85
C LEU A 74 -10.51 5.53 0.12
N ALA A 75 -9.33 6.05 -0.20
CA ALA A 75 -9.20 7.27 -1.00
C ALA A 75 -9.85 7.11 -2.39
N PHE A 76 -9.75 5.92 -2.99
CA PHE A 76 -10.44 5.61 -4.24
C PHE A 76 -11.97 5.53 -4.06
N PHE A 77 -12.45 4.85 -3.01
CA PHE A 77 -13.89 4.73 -2.74
C PHE A 77 -14.55 6.07 -2.44
N HIS A 78 -13.81 7.02 -1.87
CA HIS A 78 -14.29 8.37 -1.66
C HIS A 78 -14.57 9.08 -2.99
N ARG A 79 -13.68 8.94 -3.98
CA ARG A 79 -13.85 9.53 -5.32
C ARG A 79 -14.84 8.78 -6.21
N SER A 80 -15.04 7.49 -5.96
CA SER A 80 -15.90 6.63 -6.78
C SER A 80 -16.53 5.57 -5.89
N PRO A 81 -17.72 5.82 -5.31
CA PRO A 81 -18.31 4.93 -4.31
C PRO A 81 -18.68 3.58 -4.94
N PRO A 82 -18.01 2.47 -4.57
CA PRO A 82 -18.42 1.16 -5.04
C PRO A 82 -19.57 0.65 -4.18
N LEU A 83 -20.68 0.31 -4.82
CA LEU A 83 -21.88 -0.21 -4.12
C LEU A 83 -21.74 -1.68 -3.67
N GLY A 84 -20.63 -2.37 -3.98
CA GLY A 84 -20.47 -3.82 -3.76
C GLY A 84 -19.20 -4.23 -3.01
N LEU A 85 -19.34 -5.21 -2.12
CA LEU A 85 -18.25 -5.79 -1.30
C LEU A 85 -17.13 -6.41 -2.18
N LYS A 86 -17.51 -7.00 -3.31
CA LYS A 86 -16.58 -7.53 -4.32
C LYS A 86 -15.71 -6.44 -4.95
N ALA A 87 -16.30 -5.30 -5.31
CA ALA A 87 -15.57 -4.18 -5.89
C ALA A 87 -14.59 -3.56 -4.88
N ARG A 88 -14.96 -3.53 -3.60
CA ARG A 88 -14.06 -3.08 -2.53
C ARG A 88 -12.84 -3.98 -2.40
N TRP A 89 -13.05 -5.29 -2.42
CA TRP A 89 -11.96 -6.27 -2.41
C TRP A 89 -11.06 -6.18 -3.64
N THR A 90 -11.61 -5.96 -4.83
CA THR A 90 -10.79 -5.84 -6.05
C THR A 90 -9.88 -4.62 -6.02
N VAL A 91 -10.35 -3.48 -5.51
CA VAL A 91 -9.53 -2.26 -5.39
C VAL A 91 -8.45 -2.45 -4.34
N PHE A 92 -8.78 -3.07 -3.20
CA PHE A 92 -7.78 -3.41 -2.20
C PHE A 92 -6.73 -4.39 -2.73
N LEU A 93 -7.15 -5.43 -3.46
CA LEU A 93 -6.22 -6.36 -4.12
C LEU A 93 -5.31 -5.63 -5.12
N ALA A 94 -5.86 -4.70 -5.89
CA ALA A 94 -5.08 -3.90 -6.83
C ALA A 94 -4.06 -3.00 -6.11
N ALA A 95 -4.39 -2.47 -4.93
CA ALA A 95 -3.50 -1.65 -4.13
C ALA A 95 -2.38 -2.46 -3.45
N ILE A 96 -2.66 -3.69 -3.01
CA ILE A 96 -1.67 -4.55 -2.33
C ILE A 96 -0.79 -5.34 -3.31
N LEU A 97 -1.25 -5.57 -4.55
CA LEU A 97 -0.54 -6.38 -5.53
C LEU A 97 0.90 -5.88 -5.83
N PRO A 98 1.15 -4.57 -6.03
CA PRO A 98 2.52 -4.06 -6.23
C PRO A 98 3.44 -4.37 -5.05
N TRP A 99 2.93 -4.30 -3.82
CA TRP A 99 3.68 -4.65 -2.62
C TRP A 99 4.04 -6.12 -2.58
N ILE A 100 3.09 -7.02 -2.86
CA ILE A 100 3.33 -8.46 -2.89
C ILE A 100 4.41 -8.79 -3.93
N VAL A 101 4.28 -8.26 -5.14
CA VAL A 101 5.23 -8.51 -6.23
C VAL A 101 6.60 -7.93 -5.91
N GLY A 102 6.65 -6.67 -5.45
CA GLY A 102 7.91 -5.99 -5.14
C GLY A 102 8.67 -6.63 -3.98
N VAL A 103 7.98 -6.93 -2.88
CA VAL A 103 8.60 -7.56 -1.71
C VAL A 103 9.03 -9.00 -2.03
N ALA A 104 8.19 -9.79 -2.71
CA ALA A 104 8.56 -11.15 -3.09
C ALA A 104 9.75 -11.18 -4.05
N ALA A 105 9.79 -10.26 -5.03
CA ALA A 105 10.92 -10.13 -5.93
C ALA A 105 12.21 -9.74 -5.18
N ALA A 106 12.13 -8.79 -4.25
CA ALA A 106 13.28 -8.37 -3.45
C ALA A 106 13.82 -9.50 -2.55
N VAL A 107 12.92 -10.21 -1.84
CA VAL A 107 13.29 -11.36 -1.00
C VAL A 107 13.88 -12.48 -1.86
N GLY A 108 13.25 -12.81 -2.98
CA GLY A 108 13.75 -13.83 -3.92
C GLY A 108 15.12 -13.46 -4.49
N PHE A 109 15.35 -12.19 -4.81
CA PHE A 109 16.65 -11.70 -5.27
C PHE A 109 17.73 -11.84 -4.19
N LEU A 110 17.45 -11.43 -2.95
CA LEU A 110 18.38 -11.58 -1.83
C LEU A 110 18.72 -13.05 -1.56
N LEU A 111 17.72 -13.91 -1.50
CA LEU A 111 17.92 -15.35 -1.32
C LEU A 111 18.72 -15.97 -2.48
N ALA A 112 18.50 -15.52 -3.71
CA ALA A 112 19.29 -15.96 -4.86
C ALA A 112 20.76 -15.53 -4.75
N LEU A 113 21.03 -14.30 -4.30
CA LEU A 113 22.40 -13.84 -4.06
C LEU A 113 23.11 -14.67 -2.98
N PHE A 114 22.44 -14.94 -1.85
CA PHE A 114 23.00 -15.82 -0.81
C PHE A 114 23.27 -17.22 -1.35
N TRP A 115 22.33 -17.79 -2.09
CA TRP A 115 22.51 -19.12 -2.68
C TRP A 115 23.66 -19.20 -3.68
N ILE A 116 23.84 -18.17 -4.53
CA ILE A 116 24.99 -18.06 -5.44
C ILE A 116 26.27 -17.92 -4.63
N SER A 117 26.29 -17.05 -3.62
CA SER A 117 27.45 -16.86 -2.74
C SER A 117 27.89 -18.17 -2.10
N ASP A 118 26.97 -18.90 -1.46
CA ASP A 118 27.26 -20.18 -0.81
C ASP A 118 27.76 -21.24 -1.79
N ARG A 119 27.29 -21.20 -3.04
CA ARG A 119 27.67 -22.17 -4.07
C ARG A 119 29.04 -21.91 -4.69
N PHE A 120 29.43 -20.65 -4.86
CA PHE A 120 30.66 -20.27 -5.58
C PHE A 120 31.80 -19.78 -4.68
N LEU A 121 31.51 -19.41 -3.44
CA LEU A 121 32.48 -19.06 -2.41
C LEU A 121 32.27 -19.95 -1.18
N PRO A 122 32.58 -21.26 -1.28
CA PRO A 122 32.65 -22.09 -0.08
C PRO A 122 33.83 -21.59 0.76
N LEU A 123 33.53 -20.91 1.86
CA LEU A 123 34.50 -20.58 2.92
C LEU A 123 35.00 -21.85 3.61
#